data_AF-A0A7C4FEV0-F1
#
_entry.id   AF-A0A7C4FEV0-F1
#
_cell.length_a   1.000
_cell.length_b   1.000
_cell.length_c   1.000
_cell.angle_alpha   90.00
_cell.angle_beta   90.00
_cell.angle_gamma   90.00
#
_symmetry.space_group_name_H-M   'P 1'
#
loop_
_entity.id
_entity.type
_entity.pdbx_description
1 polymer ?
#
loop_
_entity_poly.entity_id
_entity_poly.type
_entity_poly.pdbx_seq_one_letter_code
_entity_poly.pdbx_strand_id
1 'polypeptide(L)'
;MITRHGLDKGDRLLLVTGPRTPQSERAASFLSEFARRYYGGDVAVELEEVRVADFAELVHRLYGLVAARAREGERVVFNLSGGMRVLCLAAFTAALLLSAHLPVEVELETEDSSMLIEVPRAVLELPRTLSSMGRERAEVLAALSHGPRPARELAEELGRDETTVRRHLQELVGSGLAEAVGGRPRSYRLTKLGELVLQALPREPA
;
A
#
# COMPACT_ATOMS: atom_id res chain seq x y z
N MET A 1 -10.76 13.05 2.85
CA MET A 1 -12.02 13.19 3.64
C MET A 1 -12.78 11.86 3.81
N ILE A 2 -13.23 11.52 5.02
CA ILE A 2 -13.89 10.25 5.41
C ILE A 2 -15.12 9.88 4.54
N THR A 3 -15.82 10.88 3.99
CA THR A 3 -17.00 10.69 3.14
C THR A 3 -16.70 10.11 1.76
N ARG A 4 -15.43 10.10 1.33
CA ARG A 4 -15.04 9.66 -0.02
C ARG A 4 -15.36 8.20 -0.29
N HIS A 5 -15.18 7.34 0.71
CA HIS A 5 -15.39 5.91 0.55
C HIS A 5 -16.87 5.51 0.68
N GLY A 6 -17.74 6.47 1.04
CA GLY A 6 -19.01 6.14 1.67
C GLY A 6 -18.77 5.56 3.07
N LEU A 7 -19.75 5.68 3.95
CA LEU A 7 -19.78 4.88 5.17
C LEU A 7 -21.09 4.10 5.14
N ASP A 8 -21.00 2.82 5.44
CA ASP A 8 -22.14 1.91 5.49
C ASP A 8 -22.34 1.34 6.89
N LYS A 9 -23.50 0.72 7.08
CA LYS A 9 -23.86 0.06 8.34
C LYS A 9 -22.82 -1.01 8.70
N GLY A 10 -22.24 -0.90 9.89
CA GLY A 10 -21.22 -1.81 10.39
C GLY A 10 -19.78 -1.32 10.21
N ASP A 11 -19.57 -0.22 9.49
CA ASP A 11 -18.25 0.39 9.36
C ASP A 11 -17.71 0.91 10.69
N ARG A 12 -16.39 0.99 10.77
CA ARG A 12 -15.66 1.46 11.95
C ARG A 12 -14.69 2.57 11.59
N LEU A 13 -14.79 3.68 12.31
CA LEU A 13 -13.83 4.77 12.30
C LEU A 13 -12.94 4.67 13.53
N LEU A 14 -11.72 4.19 13.34
CA LEU A 14 -10.69 4.15 14.37
C LEU A 14 -9.82 5.41 14.28
N LEU A 15 -9.98 6.32 15.24
CA LEU A 15 -9.11 7.47 15.42
C LEU A 15 -7.98 7.07 16.37
N VAL A 16 -6.74 7.30 15.94
CA VAL A 16 -5.57 7.10 16.79
C VAL A 16 -4.89 8.43 17.07
N THR A 17 -4.59 8.67 18.35
CA THR A 17 -3.95 9.92 18.79
C THR A 17 -2.82 9.62 19.76
N GLY A 18 -1.89 10.57 19.91
CA GLY A 18 -0.93 10.55 21.01
C GLY A 18 -1.62 10.87 22.33
N PRO A 19 -1.00 11.62 23.25
CA PRO A 19 -1.71 12.12 24.43
C PRO A 19 -3.00 12.84 24.04
N ARG A 20 -4.11 12.52 24.72
CA ARG A 20 -5.37 13.23 24.50
C ARG A 20 -5.21 14.72 24.79
N THR A 21 -5.74 15.51 23.87
CA THR A 21 -5.77 16.97 23.95
C THR A 21 -7.20 17.44 23.73
N PRO A 22 -7.56 18.66 24.17
CA PRO A 22 -8.87 19.23 23.84
C PRO A 22 -9.14 19.25 22.32
N GLN A 23 -8.09 19.36 21.50
CA GLN A 23 -8.17 19.30 20.04
C GLN A 23 -8.57 17.89 19.56
N SER A 24 -7.91 16.84 20.05
CA SER A 24 -8.21 15.46 19.61
C SER A 24 -9.58 14.99 20.11
N GLU A 25 -10.00 15.41 21.30
CA GLU A 25 -11.35 15.12 21.82
C GLU A 25 -12.45 15.83 21.01
N ARG A 26 -12.23 17.10 20.65
CA ARG A 26 -13.16 17.83 19.76
C ARG A 26 -13.27 17.18 18.40
N ALA A 27 -12.15 16.73 17.81
CA ALA A 27 -12.15 16.04 16.52
C ALA A 27 -12.93 14.72 16.59
N ALA A 28 -12.69 13.90 17.62
CA ALA A 28 -13.42 12.65 17.82
C ALA A 28 -14.92 12.88 18.06
N SER A 29 -15.28 13.90 18.83
CA SER A 29 -16.67 14.27 19.09
C SER A 29 -17.36 14.72 17.80
N PHE A 30 -16.72 15.59 17.01
CA PHE A 30 -17.22 16.04 15.71
C PHE A 30 -17.49 14.86 14.77
N LEU A 31 -16.55 13.91 14.67
CA LEU A 31 -16.72 12.74 13.81
C LEU A 31 -17.82 11.79 14.31
N SER A 32 -17.95 11.63 15.63
CA SER A 32 -19.02 10.84 16.23
C SER A 32 -20.40 11.45 15.96
N GLU A 33 -20.52 12.78 16.10
CA GLU A 33 -21.76 13.50 15.79
C GLU A 33 -22.10 13.44 14.31
N PHE A 34 -21.10 13.61 13.44
CA PHE A 34 -21.24 13.48 11.99
C PHE A 34 -21.74 12.07 11.62
N ALA A 35 -21.09 11.02 12.11
CA ALA A 35 -21.48 9.64 11.88
C ALA A 35 -22.92 9.37 12.35
N ARG A 36 -23.28 9.83 13.55
CA ARG A 36 -24.65 9.68 14.08
C ARG A 36 -25.69 10.38 13.22
N ARG A 37 -25.39 11.60 12.77
CA ARG A 37 -26.34 12.44 12.00
C ARG A 37 -26.60 11.91 10.60
N TYR A 38 -25.55 11.46 9.91
CA TYR A 38 -25.64 11.08 8.50
C TYR A 38 -25.81 9.57 8.27
N TYR A 39 -25.43 8.74 9.24
CA TYR A 39 -25.44 7.26 9.12
C TYR A 39 -26.20 6.57 10.27
N GLY A 40 -27.06 7.30 10.98
CA GLY A 40 -27.99 6.73 11.96
C GLY A 40 -27.36 6.11 13.21
N GLY A 41 -26.06 6.29 13.43
CA GLY A 41 -25.32 5.70 14.56
C GLY A 41 -24.88 4.26 14.35
N ASP A 42 -25.07 3.70 13.15
CA ASP A 42 -24.67 2.34 12.78
C ASP A 42 -23.17 2.23 12.39
N VAL A 43 -22.45 3.36 12.42
CA VAL A 43 -20.99 3.45 12.23
C VAL A 43 -20.35 3.66 13.59
N ALA A 44 -19.45 2.75 13.99
CA ALA A 44 -18.74 2.86 15.26
C ALA A 44 -17.59 3.87 15.14
N VAL A 45 -17.49 4.81 16.08
CA VAL A 45 -16.38 5.77 16.15
C VAL A 45 -15.61 5.55 17.45
N GLU A 46 -14.34 5.21 17.33
CA GLU A 46 -13.47 4.82 18.45
C GLU A 46 -12.23 5.73 18.50
N LEU A 47 -11.87 6.23 19.68
CA LEU A 47 -10.66 7.04 19.90
C LEU A 47 -9.66 6.27 20.78
N GLU A 48 -8.56 5.85 20.18
CA GLU A 48 -7.46 5.16 20.86
C GLU A 48 -6.30 6.12 21.11
N GLU A 49 -5.92 6.26 22.39
CA GLU A 49 -4.70 6.97 22.79
C GLU A 49 -3.51 6.01 22.82
N VAL A 50 -2.44 6.34 22.10
CA VAL A 50 -1.21 5.56 22.08
C VAL A 50 -0.02 6.37 22.60
N ARG A 51 0.81 5.71 23.41
CA ARG A 51 2.06 6.28 23.91
C ARG A 51 3.13 6.15 22.83
N VAL A 52 3.75 7.27 22.48
CA VAL A 52 4.89 7.33 21.55
C VAL A 52 6.17 7.30 22.38
N ALA A 53 6.81 6.13 22.46
CA ALA A 53 8.08 5.97 23.18
C ALA A 53 9.09 5.18 22.35
N ASP A 54 8.67 4.04 21.80
CA ASP A 54 9.44 3.22 20.87
C ASP A 54 8.66 3.02 19.56
N PHE A 55 9.36 3.03 18.42
CA PHE A 55 8.72 2.93 17.11
C PHE A 55 8.21 1.52 16.82
N ALA A 56 8.96 0.47 17.16
CA ALA A 56 8.55 -0.90 16.91
C ALA A 56 7.36 -1.31 17.79
N GLU A 57 7.37 -0.91 19.07
CA GLU A 57 6.22 -1.06 19.96
C GLU A 57 4.98 -0.33 19.43
N LEU A 58 5.17 0.89 18.91
CA LEU A 58 4.09 1.66 18.31
C LEU A 58 3.52 0.96 17.08
N VAL A 59 4.36 0.49 16.16
CA VAL A 59 3.92 -0.31 14.99
C VAL A 59 3.16 -1.56 15.45
N HIS A 60 3.69 -2.30 16.43
CA HIS A 60 3.05 -3.50 16.98
C HIS A 60 1.67 -3.20 17.54
N ARG A 61 1.54 -2.11 18.30
CA ARG A 61 0.26 -1.68 18.87
C ARG A 61 -0.74 -1.28 17.79
N LEU A 62 -0.33 -0.48 16.80
CA LEU A 62 -1.21 -0.06 15.70
C LEU A 62 -1.65 -1.25 14.85
N TYR A 63 -0.73 -2.16 14.54
CA TYR A 63 -1.05 -3.43 13.87
C TYR A 63 -2.12 -4.21 14.66
N GLY A 64 -1.91 -4.40 15.97
CA GLY A 64 -2.84 -5.12 16.83
C GLY A 64 -4.22 -4.47 16.93
N LEU A 65 -4.28 -3.13 17.03
CA LEU A 65 -5.55 -2.39 17.09
C LEU A 65 -6.40 -2.62 15.84
N VAL A 66 -5.77 -2.61 14.66
CA VAL A 66 -6.44 -2.83 13.38
C VAL A 66 -6.77 -4.30 13.18
N ALA A 67 -5.81 -5.22 13.40
CA ALA A 67 -6.02 -6.65 13.24
C ALA A 67 -7.09 -7.24 14.16
N ALA A 68 -7.29 -6.65 15.35
CA ALA A 68 -8.36 -7.07 16.27
C ALA A 68 -9.77 -6.67 15.78
N ARG A 69 -9.86 -5.74 14.82
CA ARG A 69 -11.13 -5.17 14.34
C ARG A 69 -11.46 -5.58 12.91
N ALA A 70 -10.44 -5.68 12.05
CA ALA A 70 -10.59 -6.07 10.67
C ALA A 70 -10.71 -7.59 10.53
N ARG A 71 -11.69 -8.05 9.77
CA ARG A 71 -11.88 -9.47 9.41
C ARG A 71 -11.33 -9.76 8.02
N GLU A 72 -11.13 -11.04 7.73
CA GLU A 72 -10.72 -11.48 6.39
C GLU A 72 -11.76 -11.03 5.34
N GLY A 73 -11.27 -10.43 4.26
CA GLY A 73 -12.11 -9.86 3.19
C GLY A 73 -12.63 -8.43 3.45
N GLU A 74 -12.50 -7.90 4.67
CA GLU A 74 -12.86 -6.51 4.95
C GLU A 74 -11.76 -5.55 4.50
N ARG A 75 -12.17 -4.48 3.82
CA ARG A 75 -11.28 -3.41 3.36
C ARG A 75 -10.89 -2.52 4.54
N VAL A 76 -9.59 -2.24 4.64
CA VAL A 76 -9.04 -1.33 5.66
C VAL A 76 -8.40 -0.13 4.98
N VAL A 77 -8.91 1.06 5.30
CA VAL A 77 -8.38 2.33 4.77
C VAL A 77 -7.61 3.07 5.86
N PHE A 78 -6.32 3.28 5.62
CA PHE A 78 -5.47 4.14 6.43
C PHE A 78 -5.46 5.55 5.83
N ASN A 79 -6.14 6.49 6.48
CA ASN A 79 -6.00 7.90 6.17
C ASN A 79 -4.88 8.50 7.03
N LEU A 80 -3.79 8.93 6.39
CA LEU A 80 -2.59 9.45 7.06
C LEU A 80 -2.42 10.97 6.86
N SER A 81 -3.51 11.68 6.54
CA SER A 81 -3.49 13.10 6.18
C SER A 81 -3.22 14.04 7.37
N GLY A 82 -3.32 13.56 8.60
CA GLY A 82 -3.16 14.38 9.79
C GLY A 82 -2.64 13.61 11.00
N GLY A 83 -2.40 14.33 12.10
CA GLY A 83 -1.88 13.77 13.34
C GLY A 83 -0.36 13.88 13.46
N MET A 84 0.21 13.19 14.44
CA MET A 84 1.65 13.22 14.68
C MET A 84 2.38 12.41 13.60
N ARG A 85 3.41 12.98 12.97
CA ARG A 85 4.17 12.32 11.89
C ARG A 85 4.69 10.93 12.27
N VAL A 86 5.14 10.75 13.51
CA VAL A 86 5.58 9.45 14.05
C VAL A 86 4.47 8.41 14.06
N LEU A 87 3.21 8.81 14.35
CA LEU A 87 2.05 7.93 14.25
C LEU A 87 1.74 7.61 12.79
N CYS A 88 1.81 8.58 11.88
CA CYS A 88 1.60 8.34 10.45
C CYS A 88 2.61 7.33 9.90
N LEU A 89 3.90 7.49 10.22
CA LEU A 89 4.95 6.57 9.80
C LEU A 89 4.74 5.16 10.38
N ALA A 90 4.42 5.06 11.68
CA ALA A 90 4.17 3.76 12.30
C ALA A 90 2.89 3.09 11.76
N ALA A 91 1.83 3.86 11.51
CA ALA A 91 0.60 3.38 10.90
C ALA A 91 0.85 2.92 9.45
N PHE A 92 1.66 3.64 8.69
CA PHE A 92 2.09 3.21 7.36
C PHE A 92 2.86 1.88 7.42
N THR A 93 3.80 1.73 8.35
CA THR A 93 4.51 0.45 8.54
C THR A 93 3.55 -0.68 8.93
N ALA A 94 2.57 -0.42 9.80
CA ALA A 94 1.53 -1.40 10.12
C ALA A 94 0.69 -1.75 8.88
N ALA A 95 0.34 -0.77 8.05
CA ALA A 95 -0.38 -0.99 6.79
C ALA A 95 0.41 -1.88 5.81
N LEU A 96 1.73 -1.69 5.69
CA LEU A 96 2.61 -2.59 4.91
C LEU A 96 2.56 -4.04 5.42
N LEU A 97 2.49 -4.22 6.74
CA LEU A 97 2.45 -5.55 7.35
C LEU A 97 1.05 -6.19 7.25
N LEU A 98 -0.02 -5.39 7.26
CA LEU A 98 -1.41 -5.87 7.15
C LEU A 98 -1.81 -6.20 5.70
N SER A 99 -1.29 -5.46 4.71
CA SER A 99 -1.56 -5.65 3.27
C SER A 99 -1.26 -7.07 2.78
N ALA A 100 -0.40 -7.74 3.54
CA ALA A 100 -0.09 -9.14 3.54
C ALA A 100 -1.26 -10.14 3.46
N HIS A 101 -2.35 -9.82 4.15
CA HIS A 101 -3.48 -10.73 4.37
C HIS A 101 -4.83 -9.99 4.40
N LEU A 102 -4.80 -8.66 4.35
CA LEU A 102 -6.00 -7.82 4.30
C LEU A 102 -5.95 -6.91 3.07
N PRO A 103 -7.12 -6.58 2.48
CA PRO A 103 -7.21 -5.55 1.46
C PRO A 103 -7.02 -4.17 2.10
N VAL A 104 -5.77 -3.71 2.13
CA VAL A 104 -5.35 -2.44 2.73
C VAL A 104 -5.17 -1.36 1.66
N GLU A 105 -5.67 -0.16 1.97
CA GLU A 105 -5.42 1.05 1.22
C GLU A 105 -4.83 2.13 2.12
N VAL A 106 -3.97 2.97 1.57
CA VAL A 106 -3.38 4.11 2.27
C VAL A 106 -3.60 5.36 1.43
N GLU A 107 -4.13 6.40 2.06
CA GLU A 107 -4.39 7.69 1.42
C GLU A 107 -3.87 8.85 2.28
N LEU A 108 -3.42 9.91 1.60
CA LEU A 108 -2.95 11.15 2.21
C LEU A 108 -3.49 12.34 1.44
N GLU A 109 -4.05 13.31 2.16
CA GLU A 109 -4.47 14.60 1.62
C GLU A 109 -3.35 15.63 1.80
N THR A 110 -3.16 16.52 0.83
CA THR A 110 -2.21 17.63 0.97
C THR A 110 -2.67 18.59 2.07
N GLU A 111 -1.74 19.34 2.67
CA GLU A 111 -2.06 20.25 3.78
C GLU A 111 -3.08 21.33 3.41
N ASP A 112 -3.07 21.76 2.14
CA ASP A 112 -4.03 22.71 1.57
C ASP A 112 -5.32 22.05 1.05
N SER A 113 -5.48 20.74 1.25
CA SER A 113 -6.63 19.93 0.79
C SER A 113 -6.87 19.98 -0.72
N SER A 114 -5.87 20.38 -1.52
CA SER A 114 -5.99 20.49 -2.98
C SER A 114 -5.89 19.15 -3.70
N MET A 115 -5.23 18.17 -3.08
CA MET A 115 -4.98 16.87 -3.70
C MET A 115 -5.05 15.74 -2.68
N LEU A 116 -5.62 14.62 -3.14
CA LEU A 116 -5.60 13.35 -2.44
C LEU A 116 -4.68 12.39 -3.19
N ILE A 117 -3.73 11.82 -2.47
CA ILE A 117 -2.71 10.91 -2.97
C ILE A 117 -2.98 9.54 -2.38
N GLU A 118 -3.20 8.55 -3.25
CA GLU A 118 -3.28 7.15 -2.86
C GLU A 118 -1.91 6.49 -3.02
N VAL A 119 -1.50 5.72 -2.02
CA VAL A 119 -0.30 4.89 -2.14
C VAL A 119 -0.66 3.66 -2.99
N PRO A 120 0.01 3.42 -4.13
CA PRO A 120 -0.29 2.26 -4.95
C PRO A 120 -0.13 0.95 -4.18
N ARG A 121 -1.06 -0.01 -4.38
CA ARG A 121 -1.00 -1.33 -3.73
C ARG A 121 0.35 -2.03 -3.92
N ALA A 122 0.95 -1.90 -5.09
CA ALA A 122 2.28 -2.44 -5.40
C ALA A 122 3.40 -1.88 -4.49
N VAL A 123 3.27 -0.64 -4.01
CA VAL A 123 4.20 -0.05 -3.03
C VAL A 123 3.97 -0.68 -1.65
N LEU A 124 2.72 -0.95 -1.27
CA LEU A 124 2.41 -1.61 0.01
C LEU A 124 2.91 -3.05 0.07
N GLU A 125 2.95 -3.73 -1.07
CA GLU A 125 3.44 -5.11 -1.19
C GLU A 125 4.95 -5.20 -1.46
N LEU A 126 5.63 -4.06 -1.64
CA LEU A 126 7.01 -4.01 -2.07
C LEU A 126 7.97 -4.87 -1.22
N PRO A 127 7.89 -4.88 0.13
CA PRO A 127 8.75 -5.76 0.94
C PRO A 127 8.63 -7.24 0.56
N ARG A 128 7.41 -7.71 0.29
CA ARG A 128 7.14 -9.10 -0.13
C ARG A 128 7.62 -9.35 -1.55
N THR A 129 7.33 -8.42 -2.45
CA THR A 129 7.77 -8.48 -3.85
C THR A 129 9.30 -8.59 -3.93
N LEU A 130 10.03 -7.79 -3.15
CA LEU A 130 11.49 -7.84 -3.09
C LEU A 130 11.99 -9.14 -2.44
N SER A 131 11.37 -9.59 -1.34
CA SER A 131 11.78 -10.84 -0.67
C SER A 131 11.60 -12.10 -1.54
N SER A 132 10.66 -12.06 -2.48
CA SER A 132 10.38 -13.16 -3.42
C SER A 132 11.01 -12.96 -4.80
N MET A 133 11.80 -11.90 -4.99
CA MET A 133 12.48 -11.60 -6.25
C MET A 133 13.67 -12.54 -6.44
N GLY A 134 13.50 -13.57 -7.27
CA GLY A 134 14.59 -14.44 -7.69
C GLY A 134 15.48 -13.79 -8.74
N ARG A 135 16.72 -14.30 -8.88
CA ARG A 135 17.71 -13.83 -9.87
C ARG A 135 17.14 -13.79 -11.29
N GLU A 136 16.46 -14.86 -11.70
CA GLU A 136 15.88 -14.93 -13.04
C GLU A 136 14.85 -13.83 -13.31
N ARG A 137 13.98 -13.54 -12.32
CA ARG A 137 12.96 -12.51 -12.44
C ARG A 137 13.58 -11.11 -12.44
N ALA A 138 14.63 -10.90 -11.64
CA ALA A 138 15.41 -9.67 -11.65
C ALA A 138 16.09 -9.43 -13.01
N GLU A 139 16.62 -10.47 -13.66
CA GLU A 139 17.19 -10.35 -15.01
C GLU A 139 16.12 -10.01 -16.07
N VAL A 140 14.91 -10.58 -15.97
CA VAL A 140 13.78 -10.18 -16.84
C VAL A 140 13.40 -8.72 -16.61
N LEU A 141 13.33 -8.27 -15.36
CA LEU A 141 13.09 -6.86 -15.01
C LEU A 141 14.18 -5.95 -15.57
N ALA A 142 15.46 -6.35 -15.45
CA ALA A 142 16.60 -5.60 -15.98
C ALA A 142 16.54 -5.49 -17.51
N ALA A 143 16.22 -6.57 -18.21
CA ALA A 143 16.04 -6.56 -19.66
C ALA A 143 14.95 -5.54 -20.06
N LEU A 144 13.83 -5.43 -19.33
CA LEU A 144 12.80 -4.44 -19.65
C LEU A 144 13.26 -2.97 -19.59
N SER A 145 14.44 -2.68 -19.03
CA SER A 145 15.04 -1.32 -19.05
C SER A 145 15.45 -0.85 -20.45
N HIS A 146 15.64 -1.77 -21.40
CA HIS A 146 15.95 -1.43 -22.80
C HIS A 146 14.71 -1.02 -23.62
N GLY A 147 13.52 -0.96 -23.00
CA GLY A 147 12.28 -0.51 -23.63
C GLY A 147 11.22 -1.61 -23.77
N PRO A 148 10.03 -1.26 -24.32
CA PRO A 148 8.90 -2.19 -24.41
C PRO A 148 9.16 -3.34 -25.37
N ARG A 149 9.08 -4.59 -24.90
CA ARG A 149 9.42 -5.78 -25.70
C ARG A 149 8.50 -6.98 -25.44
N PRO A 150 8.24 -7.83 -26.45
CA PRO A 150 7.48 -9.06 -26.28
C PRO A 150 8.30 -10.14 -25.55
N ALA A 151 7.61 -11.13 -24.98
CA ALA A 151 8.25 -12.21 -24.24
C ALA A 151 9.28 -13.00 -25.07
N ARG A 152 9.02 -13.17 -26.38
CA ARG A 152 9.94 -13.86 -27.30
C ARG A 152 11.31 -13.18 -27.40
N GLU A 153 11.34 -11.87 -27.59
CA GLU A 153 12.61 -11.13 -27.70
C GLU A 153 13.41 -11.19 -26.41
N LEU A 154 12.72 -11.09 -25.26
CA LEU A 154 13.35 -11.23 -23.94
C LEU A 154 13.88 -12.65 -23.71
N ALA A 155 13.18 -13.67 -24.20
CA ALA A 155 13.62 -15.06 -24.14
C ALA A 155 14.87 -15.32 -24.99
N GLU A 156 14.91 -14.76 -26.21
CA GLU A 156 16.08 -14.81 -27.10
C GLU A 156 17.29 -14.08 -26.49
N GLU A 157 17.11 -12.89 -25.91
CA GLU A 157 18.18 -12.14 -25.23
C GLU A 157 18.74 -12.87 -24.00
N LEU A 158 17.86 -13.42 -23.18
CA LEU A 158 18.25 -14.06 -21.92
C LEU A 158 18.68 -15.52 -22.09
N GLY A 159 18.56 -16.09 -23.30
CA GLY A 159 18.84 -17.51 -23.56
C GLY A 159 17.92 -18.44 -22.79
N ARG A 160 16.64 -18.09 -22.65
CA ARG A 160 15.64 -18.81 -21.84
C ARG A 160 14.45 -19.29 -22.66
N ASP A 161 13.73 -20.25 -22.10
CA ASP A 161 12.45 -20.67 -22.67
C ASP A 161 11.40 -19.54 -22.58
N GLU A 162 10.64 -19.35 -23.66
CA GLU A 162 9.64 -18.28 -23.74
C GLU A 162 8.52 -18.45 -22.71
N THR A 163 8.15 -19.68 -22.34
CA THR A 163 7.13 -19.92 -21.31
C THR A 163 7.61 -19.50 -19.92
N THR A 164 8.89 -19.72 -19.62
CA THR A 164 9.52 -19.24 -18.38
C THR A 164 9.55 -17.72 -18.31
N VAL A 165 9.95 -17.05 -19.40
CA VAL A 165 9.94 -15.58 -19.45
C VAL A 165 8.52 -15.02 -19.35
N ARG A 166 7.53 -15.64 -20.02
CA ARG A 166 6.12 -15.25 -19.88
C ARG A 166 5.63 -15.37 -18.44
N ARG A 167 6.00 -16.42 -17.71
CA ARG A 167 5.66 -16.58 -16.29
C ARG A 167 6.26 -15.45 -15.45
N HIS A 168 7.55 -15.16 -15.60
CA HIS A 168 8.21 -14.06 -14.90
C HIS A 168 7.58 -12.70 -15.22
N LEU A 169 7.22 -12.46 -16.49
CA LEU A 169 6.51 -11.23 -16.90
C LEU A 169 5.12 -11.12 -16.24
N GLN A 170 4.37 -12.22 -16.17
CA GLN A 170 3.07 -12.22 -15.49
C GLN A 170 3.21 -11.90 -14.00
N GLU A 171 4.24 -12.44 -13.34
CA GLU A 171 4.53 -12.14 -11.93
C GLU A 171 4.94 -10.68 -11.73
N LEU A 172 5.79 -10.13 -12.60
CA LEU A 172 6.20 -8.72 -12.57
C LEU A 172 5.02 -7.76 -12.83
N VAL A 173 4.10 -8.14 -13.73
CA VAL A 173 2.86 -7.40 -13.96
C VAL A 173 1.94 -7.49 -12.74
N GLY A 174 1.78 -8.68 -12.18
CA GLY A 174 0.98 -8.91 -10.98
C GLY A 174 1.48 -8.13 -9.76
N SER A 175 2.79 -7.93 -9.65
CA SER A 175 3.41 -7.14 -8.58
C SER A 175 3.54 -5.64 -8.91
N GLY A 176 3.02 -5.18 -10.05
CA GLY A 176 3.05 -3.78 -10.47
C GLY A 176 4.43 -3.23 -10.83
N LEU A 177 5.43 -4.09 -11.06
CA LEU A 177 6.78 -3.68 -11.50
C LEU A 177 6.89 -3.57 -13.03
N ALA A 178 6.05 -4.30 -13.75
CA ALA A 178 5.90 -4.19 -15.19
C ALA A 178 4.42 -3.98 -15.56
N GLU A 179 4.18 -3.57 -16.80
CA GLU A 179 2.84 -3.51 -17.37
C GLU A 179 2.84 -4.00 -18.81
N ALA A 180 1.73 -4.60 -19.23
CA ALA A 180 1.52 -5.01 -20.61
C ALA A 180 1.06 -3.81 -21.45
N VAL A 181 1.71 -3.59 -22.59
CA VAL A 181 1.43 -2.49 -23.50
C VAL A 181 1.22 -2.99 -24.93
N GLY A 182 -0.02 -2.81 -25.42
CA GLY A 182 -0.42 -2.94 -26.84
C GLY A 182 -0.03 -4.23 -27.59
N GLY A 183 -0.49 -4.32 -28.85
CA GLY A 183 0.05 -5.23 -29.86
C GLY A 183 -0.42 -6.69 -29.87
N ARG A 184 -0.23 -7.31 -31.04
CA ARG A 184 -0.05 -8.75 -31.23
C ARG A 184 1.31 -8.92 -31.95
N PRO A 185 2.35 -9.46 -31.31
CA PRO A 185 2.37 -9.98 -29.93
C PRO A 185 2.27 -8.89 -28.86
N ARG A 186 1.90 -9.29 -27.63
CA ARG A 186 1.81 -8.41 -26.45
C ARG A 186 3.22 -8.04 -25.99
N SER A 187 3.48 -6.74 -25.85
CA SER A 187 4.74 -6.22 -25.30
C SER A 187 4.59 -5.83 -23.83
N TYR A 188 5.72 -5.73 -23.14
CA TYR A 188 5.80 -5.40 -21.71
C TYR A 188 6.82 -4.29 -21.50
N ARG A 189 6.59 -3.40 -20.53
CA ARG A 189 7.53 -2.35 -20.11
C ARG A 189 7.58 -2.21 -18.60
N LEU A 190 8.63 -1.58 -18.08
CA LEU A 190 8.71 -1.21 -16.67
C LEU A 190 7.66 -0.17 -16.30
N THR A 191 7.12 -0.29 -15.09
CA THR A 191 6.44 0.83 -14.42
C THR A 191 7.46 1.74 -13.74
N LYS A 192 7.04 2.91 -13.24
CA LYS A 192 7.92 3.76 -12.41
C LYS A 192 8.42 3.06 -11.14
N LEU A 193 7.60 2.19 -10.56
CA LEU A 193 8.03 1.37 -9.44
C LEU A 193 9.06 0.31 -9.88
N GLY A 194 8.86 -0.32 -11.05
CA GLY A 194 9.83 -1.24 -11.64
C GLY A 194 11.19 -0.60 -11.92
N GLU A 195 11.19 0.61 -12.48
CA GLU A 195 12.39 1.43 -12.68
C GLU A 195 13.13 1.68 -11.36
N LEU A 196 12.39 2.08 -10.30
CA LEU A 196 12.96 2.34 -8.98
C LEU A 196 13.53 1.08 -8.34
N VAL A 197 12.80 -0.04 -8.41
CA VAL A 197 13.26 -1.33 -7.89
C VAL A 197 14.54 -1.76 -8.58
N LEU A 198 14.60 -1.66 -9.91
CA LEU A 198 15.80 -2.01 -10.66
C LEU A 198 17.02 -1.17 -10.24
N GLN A 199 16.84 0.11 -9.92
CA GLN A 199 17.91 0.98 -9.41
C GLN A 199 18.37 0.58 -8.01
N ALA A 200 17.46 0.07 -7.17
CA ALA A 200 17.74 -0.32 -5.79
C ALA A 200 18.31 -1.75 -5.64
N LEU A 201 18.12 -2.61 -6.66
CA LEU A 201 18.69 -3.95 -6.64
C LEU A 201 20.22 -3.89 -6.62
N PRO A 202 20.89 -4.71 -5.80
CA PRO A 202 22.34 -4.76 -5.78
C PRO A 202 22.85 -5.16 -7.16
N ARG A 203 23.74 -4.35 -7.73
CA ARG A 203 24.49 -4.74 -8.92
C ARG A 203 25.44 -5.86 -8.51
N GLU A 204 25.38 -7.01 -9.18
CA GLU A 204 26.44 -8.00 -9.02
C GLU A 204 27.78 -7.29 -9.31
N PRO A 205 28.81 -7.42 -8.44
CA PRO A 205 30.13 -6.92 -8.77
C PRO A 205 30.59 -7.61 -10.07
N ALA A 206 31.03 -6.79 -11.03
CA ALA A 206 31.57 -7.22 -12.31
C ALA A 206 32.80 -8.12 -12.14
#